data_AF-A0A940DS34-F1
#
_entry.id   AF-A0A940DS34-F1
#
_cell.length_a   1.000
_cell.length_b   1.000
_cell.length_c   1.000
_cell.angle_alpha   90.00
_cell.angle_beta   90.00
_cell.angle_gamma   90.00
#
_symmetry.space_group_name_H-M   'P 1'
#
loop_
_entity.id
_entity.type
_entity.pdbx_description
1 polymer ?
#
loop_
_entity_poly.entity_id
_entity_poly.type
_entity_poly.pdbx_seq_one_letter_code
_entity_poly.pdbx_strand_id
1 'polypeptide(L)'
;LMPSANGTVEHKWIEIVPIANDLKGGEYIDDTESTANIICYAMGVHSALIGATPGKNSSTIGGSNARELYMMKQALMKPVVDRTMRPLKIIKNYNKWDKDIYITIPEYIFTTLDQNKSGKQESTNTNV
;
A
#
# COMPACT_ATOMS: atom_id res chain seq x y z
N LEU A 1 -44.66 -34.82 -8.81
CA LEU A 1 -45.49 -35.02 -10.02
C LEU A 1 -46.01 -33.66 -10.44
N MET A 2 -45.44 -33.07 -11.50
CA MET A 2 -45.97 -31.84 -12.08
C MET A 2 -46.76 -32.22 -13.33
N PRO A 3 -48.00 -31.75 -13.51
CA PRO A 3 -48.80 -32.17 -14.65
C PRO A 3 -48.35 -31.43 -15.92
N SER A 4 -47.88 -32.19 -16.91
CA SER A 4 -47.70 -31.75 -18.29
C SER A 4 -48.90 -32.20 -19.13
N ALA A 5 -49.39 -31.31 -19.99
CA ALA A 5 -50.72 -31.36 -20.61
C ALA A 5 -50.86 -32.35 -21.79
N ASN A 6 -50.35 -33.58 -21.67
CA ASN A 6 -50.60 -34.64 -22.65
C ASN A 6 -50.25 -36.05 -22.13
N GLY A 7 -51.02 -36.56 -21.14
CA GLY A 7 -51.27 -38.00 -20.90
C GLY A 7 -50.10 -38.96 -20.61
N THR A 8 -48.84 -38.56 -20.77
CA THR A 8 -47.66 -39.38 -20.45
C THR A 8 -47.13 -38.97 -19.09
N VAL A 9 -47.07 -39.96 -18.19
CA VAL A 9 -46.53 -39.77 -16.84
C VAL A 9 -45.00 -39.78 -16.96
N GLU A 10 -44.37 -38.61 -16.91
CA GLU A 10 -42.91 -38.53 -16.83
C GLU A 10 -42.44 -39.10 -15.49
N HIS A 11 -41.76 -40.25 -15.52
CA HIS A 11 -41.08 -40.81 -14.38
C HIS A 11 -39.66 -40.24 -14.28
N LYS A 12 -39.48 -39.24 -13.42
CA LYS A 12 -38.17 -38.64 -13.13
C LYS A 12 -37.39 -39.56 -12.19
N TRP A 13 -36.52 -40.43 -12.72
CA TRP A 13 -35.75 -41.40 -11.93
C TRP A 13 -34.46 -40.84 -11.31
N ILE A 14 -33.84 -39.86 -11.96
CA ILE A 14 -32.63 -39.19 -11.47
C ILE A 14 -32.84 -37.68 -11.65
N GLU A 15 -32.74 -36.94 -10.55
CA GLU A 15 -32.76 -35.49 -10.54
C GLU A 15 -31.38 -34.98 -10.14
N ILE A 16 -30.70 -34.32 -11.08
CA ILE A 16 -29.43 -33.64 -10.80
C ILE A 16 -29.79 -32.27 -10.22
N VAL A 17 -29.81 -32.18 -8.89
CA VAL A 17 -29.90 -30.90 -8.20
C VAL A 17 -28.48 -30.35 -8.08
N PRO A 18 -28.13 -29.22 -8.72
CA PRO A 18 -26.87 -28.58 -8.42
C PRO A 18 -26.88 -28.17 -6.95
N ILE A 19 -25.90 -28.63 -6.17
CA ILE A 19 -25.69 -28.11 -4.81
C ILE A 19 -25.39 -26.63 -4.99
N ALA A 20 -26.26 -25.77 -4.46
CA ALA A 20 -26.04 -24.33 -4.48
C ALA A 20 -24.72 -24.07 -3.77
N ASN A 21 -23.73 -23.60 -4.52
CA ASN A 21 -22.47 -23.17 -3.95
C ASN A 21 -22.72 -21.77 -3.38
N ASP A 22 -23.06 -21.70 -2.09
CA ASP A 22 -23.42 -20.46 -1.39
C ASP A 22 -22.22 -19.50 -1.22
N LEU A 23 -21.02 -19.92 -1.63
CA LEU A 23 -19.85 -19.05 -1.79
C LEU A 23 -20.04 -18.13 -2.99
N LYS A 24 -20.96 -17.18 -2.84
CA LYS A 24 -21.13 -16.04 -3.73
C LYS A 24 -19.88 -15.18 -3.57
N GLY A 25 -18.95 -15.32 -4.51
CA GLY A 25 -17.61 -14.73 -4.44
C GLY A 25 -17.62 -13.32 -3.85
N GLY A 26 -16.89 -13.13 -2.75
CA GLY A 26 -16.85 -11.87 -2.01
C GLY A 26 -16.84 -12.02 -0.49
N GLU A 27 -17.24 -13.18 0.06
CA GLU A 27 -17.36 -13.39 1.52
C GLU A 27 -16.03 -13.22 2.29
N TYR A 28 -14.90 -13.52 1.64
CA TYR A 28 -13.56 -13.34 2.23
C TYR A 28 -12.94 -11.96 1.98
N ILE A 29 -13.62 -11.05 1.27
CA ILE A 29 -13.06 -9.73 0.95
C ILE A 29 -12.84 -8.93 2.24
N ASP A 30 -13.79 -8.94 3.16
CA ASP A 30 -13.73 -8.17 4.40
C ASP A 30 -12.65 -8.69 5.37
N ASP A 31 -12.48 -10.03 5.43
CA ASP A 31 -11.42 -10.67 6.22
C ASP A 31 -10.03 -10.43 5.60
N THR A 32 -9.95 -10.48 4.27
CA THR A 32 -8.71 -10.15 3.54
C THR A 32 -8.33 -8.69 3.73
N GLU A 33 -9.29 -7.77 3.72
CA GLU A 33 -9.06 -6.34 3.98
C GLU A 33 -8.55 -6.12 5.40
N SER A 34 -9.18 -6.75 6.39
CA SER A 34 -8.79 -6.65 7.79
C SER A 34 -7.36 -7.18 8.01
N THR A 35 -7.06 -8.34 7.44
CA THR A 35 -5.73 -8.96 7.48
C THR A 35 -4.68 -8.07 6.80
N ALA A 36 -4.99 -7.51 5.63
CA ALA A 36 -4.06 -6.65 4.90
C ALA A 36 -3.76 -5.36 5.68
N ASN A 37 -4.75 -4.78 6.35
CA ASN A 37 -4.56 -3.62 7.24
C ASN A 37 -3.67 -3.97 8.44
N ILE A 38 -3.90 -5.10 9.11
CA ILE A 38 -3.06 -5.56 10.23
C ILE A 38 -1.59 -5.72 9.81
N ILE A 39 -1.35 -6.32 8.63
CA ILE A 39 0.01 -6.47 8.08
C ILE A 39 0.63 -5.09 7.79
N CYS A 40 -0.12 -4.16 7.20
CA CYS A 40 0.35 -2.81 6.93
C CYS A 40 0.75 -2.08 8.22
N TYR A 41 -0.05 -2.21 9.29
CA TYR A 41 0.27 -1.66 10.61
C TYR A 41 1.54 -2.28 11.19
N ALA A 42 1.72 -3.60 11.07
CA ALA A 42 2.94 -4.28 11.52
C ALA A 42 4.20 -3.81 10.76
N MET A 43 4.07 -3.54 9.45
CA MET A 43 5.16 -2.99 8.63
C MET A 43 5.37 -1.48 8.84
N GLY A 44 4.52 -0.83 9.64
CA GLY A 44 4.52 0.61 9.86
C GLY A 44 4.28 1.40 8.57
N VAL A 45 3.61 0.81 7.58
CA VAL A 45 3.26 1.45 6.31
C VAL A 45 1.76 1.71 6.33
N HIS A 46 1.35 2.92 5.97
CA HIS A 46 -0.07 3.24 5.87
C HIS A 46 -0.71 2.43 4.72
N SER A 47 -1.82 1.74 4.98
CA SER A 47 -2.48 0.84 4.00
C SER A 47 -2.85 1.54 2.69
N ALA A 48 -3.22 2.82 2.77
CA ALA A 48 -3.39 3.72 1.63
C ALA A 48 -2.20 3.80 0.65
N LEU A 49 -0.96 3.69 1.15
CA LEU A 49 0.24 3.78 0.33
C LEU A 49 0.52 2.46 -0.40
N ILE A 50 0.09 1.33 0.16
CA ILE A 50 0.27 -0.02 -0.40
C ILE A 50 -0.87 -0.39 -1.36
N GLY A 51 -2.05 0.22 -1.21
CA GLY A 51 -3.25 -0.16 -1.97
C GLY A 51 -3.92 -1.42 -1.41
N ALA A 52 -3.78 -1.65 -0.10
CA ALA A 52 -4.22 -2.86 0.59
C ALA A 52 -5.74 -2.95 0.84
N THR A 53 -6.57 -2.23 0.08
CA THR A 53 -8.05 -2.27 0.17
C THR A 53 -8.61 -3.05 -1.03
N PRO A 54 -8.96 -4.34 -0.88
CA PRO A 54 -9.59 -5.12 -1.94
C PRO A 54 -11.06 -4.68 -2.05
N GLY A 55 -11.42 -3.96 -3.11
CA GLY A 55 -12.83 -3.60 -3.34
C GLY A 55 -13.03 -2.32 -4.15
N LYS A 56 -14.23 -2.17 -4.72
CA LYS A 56 -14.65 -0.99 -5.50
C LYS A 56 -14.76 0.29 -4.66
N ASN A 57 -14.76 0.16 -3.33
CA ASN A 57 -14.73 1.27 -2.37
C ASN A 57 -13.32 1.55 -1.86
N SER A 58 -12.31 1.32 -2.71
CA SER A 58 -11.01 1.97 -2.59
C SER A 58 -11.27 3.48 -2.58
N SER A 59 -11.48 4.03 -1.39
CA SER A 59 -11.60 5.45 -1.17
C SER A 59 -10.36 6.04 -1.79
N THR A 60 -10.55 6.68 -2.93
CA THR A 60 -9.52 7.22 -3.80
C THR A 60 -8.70 8.16 -2.93
N ILE A 61 -7.56 7.70 -2.42
CA ILE A 61 -6.64 8.55 -1.69
C ILE A 61 -6.22 9.61 -2.70
N GLY A 62 -6.77 10.81 -2.51
CA GLY A 62 -6.42 11.95 -3.34
C GLY A 62 -4.91 12.15 -3.30
N GLY A 63 -4.34 12.62 -4.41
CA GLY A 63 -2.89 12.81 -4.53
C GLY A 63 -2.27 13.63 -3.39
N SER A 64 -3.03 14.56 -2.79
CA SER A 64 -2.57 15.32 -1.61
C SER A 64 -2.41 14.44 -0.37
N ASN A 65 -3.36 13.55 -0.09
CA ASN A 65 -3.31 12.66 1.07
C ASN A 65 -2.19 11.62 0.90
N ALA A 66 -1.98 11.10 -0.31
CA ALA A 66 -0.86 10.21 -0.61
C ALA A 66 0.50 10.89 -0.36
N ARG A 67 0.61 12.17 -0.76
CA ARG A 67 1.80 12.98 -0.57
C ARG A 67 2.16 13.19 0.90
N GLU A 68 1.17 13.55 1.71
CA GLU A 68 1.35 13.75 3.15
C GLU A 68 1.71 12.45 3.88
N LEU A 69 1.04 11.34 3.53
CA LEU A 69 1.36 10.02 4.07
C LEU A 69 2.78 9.57 3.70
N TYR A 70 3.23 9.86 2.48
CA TYR A 70 4.61 9.57 2.07
C TYR A 70 5.63 10.40 2.85
N MET A 71 5.40 11.71 3.02
CA MET A 71 6.27 12.59 3.81
C MET A 71 6.37 12.11 5.27
N MET A 72 5.25 11.73 5.87
CA MET A 72 5.24 11.18 7.23
C MET A 72 6.05 9.88 7.32
N LYS A 73 5.92 8.98 6.34
CA LYS A 73 6.73 7.74 6.29
C LYS A 73 8.22 8.04 6.10
N GLN A 74 8.57 9.01 5.25
CA GLN A 74 9.96 9.45 5.09
C GLN A 74 10.53 10.01 6.40
N ALA A 75 9.75 10.80 7.14
CA ALA A 75 10.14 11.31 8.46
C ALA A 75 10.35 10.19 9.49
N LEU A 76 9.53 9.13 9.45
CA LEU A 76 9.71 7.94 10.32
C LEU A 76 10.93 7.10 9.93
N MET A 77 11.37 7.14 8.66
CA MET A 77 12.50 6.36 8.15
C MET A 77 13.87 7.01 8.42
N LYS A 78 13.93 8.29 8.80
CA LYS A 78 15.19 9.00 9.13
C LYS A 78 16.15 8.24 10.04
N PRO A 79 15.73 7.72 11.21
CA PRO A 79 16.65 7.01 12.09
C PRO A 79 17.23 5.73 11.46
N VAL A 80 16.48 5.07 10.58
CA VAL A 80 16.93 3.88 9.87
C VAL A 80 17.97 4.26 8.81
N VAL A 81 17.71 5.32 8.06
CA VAL A 81 18.67 5.87 7.09
C VAL A 81 19.96 6.30 7.80
N ASP A 82 19.86 7.04 8.89
CA ASP A 82 21.03 7.51 9.66
C ASP A 82 21.87 6.35 10.23
N ARG A 83 21.20 5.31 10.73
CA ARG A 83 21.87 4.09 11.20
C ARG A 83 22.59 3.37 10.07
N THR A 84 21.95 3.26 8.90
CA THR A 84 22.53 2.65 7.71
C THR A 84 23.71 3.46 7.18
N MET A 85 23.71 4.77 7.41
CA MET A 85 24.79 5.68 7.02
C MET A 85 25.99 5.68 7.98
N ARG A 86 25.83 5.11 9.17
CA ARG A 86 26.88 5.08 10.20
C ARG A 86 28.22 4.49 9.72
N PRO A 87 28.27 3.39 8.96
CA PRO A 87 29.54 2.86 8.44
C PRO A 87 30.28 3.86 7.55
N LEU A 88 29.56 4.57 6.69
CA LEU A 88 30.14 5.59 5.81
C LEU A 88 30.67 6.79 6.63
N LYS A 89 29.94 7.19 7.69
CA LYS A 89 30.41 8.22 8.63
C LYS A 89 31.70 7.77 9.36
N ILE A 90 31.84 6.48 9.69
CA ILE A 90 33.06 5.94 10.32
C ILE A 90 34.25 5.95 9.33
N ILE A 91 34.04 5.54 8.09
CA ILE A 91 35.08 5.55 7.04
C ILE A 91 35.57 6.98 6.79
N LYS A 92 34.66 7.96 6.73
CA LYS A 92 35.00 9.40 6.63
C LYS A 92 35.95 9.82 7.75
N ASN A 93 35.61 9.47 8.99
CA ASN A 93 36.38 9.84 10.17
C ASN A 93 37.76 9.16 10.19
N TYR A 94 37.84 7.89 9.76
CA TYR A 94 39.10 7.17 9.67
C TYR A 94 40.05 7.77 8.62
N ASN A 95 39.51 8.09 7.44
CA ASN A 95 40.27 8.64 6.32
C ASN A 95 40.53 10.16 6.43
N LYS A 96 40.03 10.83 7.48
CA LYS A 96 40.15 12.28 7.69
C LYS A 96 39.71 13.09 6.46
N TRP A 97 38.65 12.66 5.77
CA TRP A 97 38.07 13.41 4.66
C TRP A 97 37.59 14.79 5.12
N ASP A 98 37.58 15.75 4.20
CA ASP A 98 37.20 17.13 4.51
C ASP A 98 35.84 17.22 5.22
N LYS A 99 35.77 18.17 6.17
CA LYS A 99 34.57 18.34 7.01
C LYS A 99 33.34 18.66 6.18
N ASP A 100 33.53 19.32 5.04
CA ASP A 100 32.49 19.77 4.12
C ASP A 100 31.80 18.63 3.34
N ILE A 101 32.32 17.39 3.41
CA ILE A 101 31.71 16.24 2.74
C ILE A 101 30.61 15.63 3.62
N TYR A 102 29.34 15.95 3.34
CA TYR A 102 28.20 15.37 4.04
C TYR A 102 27.71 14.12 3.34
N ILE A 103 27.65 13.01 4.08
CA ILE A 103 27.07 11.77 3.56
C ILE A 103 25.66 11.65 4.13
N THR A 104 24.68 11.99 3.30
CA THR A 104 23.25 11.94 3.60
C THR A 104 22.49 11.45 2.38
N ILE A 105 21.28 10.93 2.59
CA ILE A 105 20.34 10.62 1.51
C ILE A 105 19.46 11.86 1.33
N PRO A 106 19.35 12.43 0.12
CA PRO A 106 18.47 13.57 -0.13
C PRO A 106 17.01 13.15 0.06
N GLU A 107 16.25 14.01 0.71
CA GLU A 107 14.82 13.79 0.91
C GLU A 107 14.01 14.60 -0.07
N TYR A 108 13.00 13.97 -0.64
CA TYR A 108 12.11 14.63 -1.58
C TYR A 108 10.93 15.25 -0.86
N ILE A 109 10.83 16.58 -0.92
CA ILE A 109 9.63 17.31 -0.55
C ILE A 109 8.79 17.44 -1.82
N PHE A 110 7.67 16.72 -1.84
CA PHE A 110 6.65 16.90 -2.86
C PHE A 110 5.86 18.20 -2.58
N THR A 111 5.96 19.15 -3.49
CA THR A 111 5.15 20.39 -3.48
C THR A 111 3.97 20.27 -4.44
N THR A 112 2.94 21.09 -4.26
CA THR A 112 1.81 21.14 -5.19
C THR A 112 2.27 21.66 -6.56
N LEU A 113 1.61 21.20 -7.62
CA LEU A 113 1.97 21.55 -9.01
C LEU A 113 1.92 23.07 -9.25
N ASP A 114 1.12 23.80 -8.45
CA ASP A 114 1.01 25.26 -8.47
C ASP A 114 2.32 25.97 -8.07
N GLN A 115 3.18 25.33 -7.28
CA GLN A 115 4.45 25.93 -6.82
C GLN A 115 5.67 25.46 -7.61
N ASN A 116 5.61 24.31 -8.30
CA ASN A 116 6.72 23.82 -9.13
C ASN A 116 6.21 22.89 -10.25
N LYS A 117 6.49 23.24 -11.52
CA LYS A 117 6.08 22.45 -12.70
C LYS A 117 6.68 21.04 -12.75
N SER A 118 7.73 20.77 -11.97
CA SER A 118 8.37 19.44 -11.87
C SER A 118 7.82 18.57 -10.72
N GLY A 119 7.02 19.14 -9.81
CA GLY A 119 6.35 18.41 -8.72
C GLY A 119 7.25 17.79 -7.66
N LYS A 120 8.57 18.04 -7.70
CA LYS A 120 9.57 17.53 -6.74
C LYS A 120 10.55 18.64 -6.36
N GLN A 121 10.77 18.84 -5.07
CA GLN A 121 11.88 19.64 -4.54
C GLN A 121 12.76 18.74 -3.67
N GLU A 122 14.07 18.78 -3.90
CA GLU A 122 15.04 18.10 -3.04
C GLU A 122 15.29 18.98 -1.82
N SER A 123 15.11 18.44 -0.62
CA SER A 123 15.54 19.06 0.64
C SER A 123 17.03 18.82 0.81
N THR A 124 17.85 19.41 -0.06
CA THR A 124 19.27 19.56 0.25
C THR A 124 19.38 20.67 1.29
N ASN A 125 19.49 20.28 2.56
CA ASN A 125 19.94 21.17 3.63
C ASN A 125 21.40 21.55 3.34
N THR A 126 21.59 22.63 2.59
CA THR A 126 22.82 23.40 2.63
C THR A 126 22.78 24.17 3.95
N ASN A 127 23.63 23.77 4.92
CA ASN A 127 23.82 24.34 6.27
C ASN A 127 22.84 23.87 7.35
N VAL A 128 23.27 22.91 8.19
CA VAL A 128 23.74 23.16 9.58
C VAL A 128 24.65 22.02 10.04
#